data_AF-A0A7G9G6Z8-F1
#
_entry.id   AF-A0A7G9G6Z8-F1
#
_cell.length_a   1.000
_cell.length_b   1.000
_cell.length_c   1.000
_cell.angle_alpha   90.00
_cell.angle_beta   90.00
_cell.angle_gamma   90.00
#
_symmetry.space_group_name_H-M   'P 1'
#
loop_
_entity.id
_entity.type
_entity.pdbx_description
1 polymer ?
#
loop_
_entity_poly.entity_id
_entity_poly.type
_entity_poly.pdbx_seq_one_letter_code
_entity_poly.pdbx_strand_id
1 'polypeptide(L)'
;MLKSCKYCGRIHDSRYDCGKKPTRQKKLTYIDKFRSSRRWREKREQIRRRDKNLCQICIRNLYRTDRQYNYENLSVHHAIPIEADYDRRLDDDNLLTVCGMHHEMAESGQIPYEIIKRIIDEQEENQ
;
A
#
# COMPACT_ATOMS: atom_id res chain seq x y z
N MET A 1 11.85 17.21 -34.54
CA MET A 1 12.16 16.17 -35.55
C MET A 1 10.85 15.59 -36.03
N LEU A 2 10.55 15.77 -37.32
CA LEU A 2 9.33 15.25 -37.93
C LEU A 2 9.38 13.72 -37.98
N LYS A 3 8.31 13.07 -37.55
CA LYS A 3 8.17 11.61 -37.63
C LYS A 3 6.73 11.22 -37.93
N SER A 4 6.55 10.04 -38.51
CA SER A 4 5.22 9.48 -38.71
C SER A 4 4.54 9.23 -37.37
N CYS A 5 3.32 9.73 -37.23
CA CYS A 5 2.51 9.54 -36.03
C CYS A 5 1.72 8.24 -36.11
N LYS A 6 1.95 7.32 -35.14
CA LYS A 6 1.23 6.04 -35.05
C LYS A 6 -0.28 6.14 -34.78
N TYR A 7 -0.80 7.34 -34.47
CA TYR A 7 -2.22 7.53 -34.13
C TYR A 7 -3.02 8.17 -35.28
N CYS A 8 -2.45 9.13 -35.99
CA CYS A 8 -3.14 9.84 -37.08
C CYS A 8 -2.58 9.52 -38.48
N GLY A 9 -1.45 8.81 -38.57
CA GLY A 9 -0.79 8.44 -39.83
C GLY A 9 -0.06 9.57 -40.56
N ARG A 10 -0.15 10.81 -40.09
CA ARG A 10 0.52 11.98 -40.70
C ARG A 10 1.93 12.18 -40.14
N ILE A 11 2.76 12.90 -40.90
CA ILE A 11 4.10 13.31 -40.47
C ILE A 11 4.00 14.69 -39.80
N HIS A 12 4.38 14.74 -38.53
CA HIS A 12 4.46 15.99 -37.78
C HIS A 12 5.52 15.87 -36.68
N ASP A 13 5.80 16.98 -35.99
CA ASP A 13 6.73 16.96 -34.86
C ASP A 13 6.19 16.09 -33.72
N SER A 14 7.08 15.47 -32.96
CA SER A 14 6.72 14.60 -31.83
C SER A 14 5.95 15.33 -30.72
N ARG A 15 6.11 16.65 -30.62
CA ARG A 15 5.41 17.51 -29.65
C ARG A 15 4.06 18.02 -30.16
N TYR A 16 3.77 17.89 -31.45
CA TYR A 16 2.47 18.28 -32.01
C TYR A 16 1.39 17.29 -31.57
N ASP A 17 0.36 17.80 -30.90
CA ASP A 17 -0.80 17.02 -30.53
C ASP A 17 -1.76 16.90 -31.71
N CYS A 18 -1.86 15.69 -32.27
CA CYS A 18 -2.76 15.39 -33.38
C CYS A 18 -4.20 15.06 -32.95
N GLY A 19 -4.51 15.04 -31.65
CA GLY A 19 -5.85 14.74 -31.12
C GLY A 19 -6.31 13.28 -31.29
N LYS A 20 -5.57 12.43 -32.00
CA LYS A 20 -5.88 11.00 -32.21
C LYS A 20 -5.23 10.08 -31.17
N LYS A 21 -4.37 10.62 -30.31
CA LYS A 21 -3.75 9.85 -29.22
C LYS A 21 -4.84 9.52 -28.18
N PRO A 22 -5.08 8.24 -27.85
CA PRO A 22 -6.09 7.89 -26.87
C PRO A 22 -5.70 8.46 -25.50
N THR A 23 -6.66 9.10 -24.83
CA THR A 23 -6.50 9.51 -23.43
C THR A 23 -6.73 8.28 -22.55
N ARG A 24 -5.73 7.91 -21.75
CA ARG A 24 -5.88 6.80 -20.81
C ARG A 24 -6.69 7.28 -19.61
N GLN A 25 -8.00 7.11 -19.63
CA GLN A 25 -8.84 7.33 -18.46
C GLN A 25 -8.78 6.10 -17.55
N LYS A 26 -8.02 6.17 -16.45
CA LYS A 26 -8.08 5.14 -15.42
C LYS A 26 -9.42 5.28 -14.69
N LYS A 27 -10.29 4.26 -14.78
CA LYS A 27 -11.48 4.19 -13.93
C LYS A 27 -11.03 4.01 -12.49
N LEU A 28 -11.34 4.99 -11.63
CA LEU A 28 -11.05 4.91 -10.20
C LEU A 28 -12.00 3.91 -9.54
N THR A 29 -11.45 2.89 -8.90
CA THR A 29 -12.21 1.94 -8.08
C THR A 29 -12.61 2.57 -6.75
N TYR A 30 -13.55 1.95 -6.03
CA TYR A 30 -13.89 2.38 -4.66
C TYR A 30 -12.70 2.23 -3.70
N ILE A 31 -11.80 1.27 -3.95
CA ILE A 31 -10.56 1.06 -3.19
C ILE A 31 -9.55 2.16 -3.47
N ASP A 32 -9.37 2.56 -4.74
CA ASP A 32 -8.52 3.70 -5.10
C ASP A 32 -9.01 4.97 -4.37
N LYS A 33 -10.33 5.21 -4.38
CA LYS A 33 -10.93 6.33 -3.65
C LYS A 33 -10.66 6.25 -2.15
N PHE A 34 -10.84 5.08 -1.54
CA PHE A 34 -10.55 4.87 -0.12
C PHE A 34 -9.08 5.14 0.22
N ARG A 35 -8.12 4.58 -0.54
CA ARG A 35 -6.68 4.77 -0.33
C ARG A 35 -6.25 6.24 -0.49
N SER A 36 -6.97 7.02 -1.29
CA SER A 36 -6.77 8.49 -1.40
C SER A 36 -7.51 9.31 -0.33
N SER A 37 -8.37 8.69 0.47
CA SER A 37 -9.27 9.42 1.37
C SER A 37 -8.54 10.02 2.58
N ARG A 38 -9.06 11.15 3.09
CA ARG A 38 -8.58 11.75 4.34
C ARG A 38 -8.66 10.78 5.52
N ARG A 39 -9.76 10.00 5.60
CA ARG A 39 -9.99 9.03 6.69
C ARG A 39 -8.89 7.97 6.73
N TRP A 40 -8.51 7.41 5.57
CA TRP A 40 -7.39 6.47 5.52
C TRP A 40 -6.07 7.14 5.89
N ARG A 41 -5.83 8.37 5.41
CA ARG A 41 -4.62 9.11 5.76
C ARG A 41 -4.52 9.39 7.27
N GLU A 42 -5.61 9.64 7.96
CA GLU A 42 -5.60 9.84 9.41
C GLU A 42 -5.40 8.52 10.16
N LYS A 43 -6.13 7.47 9.75
CA LYS A 43 -6.01 6.13 10.33
C LYS A 43 -4.59 5.57 10.18
N ARG A 44 -3.97 5.65 9.00
CA ARG A 44 -2.58 5.18 8.82
C ARG A 44 -1.60 5.90 9.74
N GLU A 45 -1.77 7.20 10.00
CA GLU A 45 -0.89 7.94 10.92
C GLU A 45 -1.16 7.55 12.38
N GLN A 46 -2.41 7.27 12.75
CA GLN A 46 -2.74 6.69 14.06
C GLN A 46 -2.02 5.35 14.28
N ILE A 47 -2.16 4.41 13.33
CA ILE A 47 -1.53 3.08 13.40
C ILE A 47 0.00 3.19 13.45
N ARG A 48 0.59 4.07 12.63
CA ARG A 48 2.03 4.31 12.68
C ARG A 48 2.51 4.86 14.02
N ARG A 49 1.72 5.71 14.69
CA ARG A 49 2.05 6.21 16.04
C ARG A 49 1.96 5.09 17.08
N ARG A 50 0.89 4.28 17.05
CA ARG A 50 0.75 3.07 17.90
C ARG A 50 1.99 2.18 17.76
N ASP A 51 2.40 1.94 16.52
CA ASP A 51 3.54 1.10 16.17
C ASP A 51 4.90 1.82 16.28
N LYS A 52 4.94 2.99 16.91
CA LYS A 52 6.16 3.80 17.17
C LYS A 52 6.98 4.08 15.90
N ASN A 53 6.34 4.16 14.74
CA ASN A 53 6.96 4.30 13.43
C ASN A 53 8.04 3.24 13.15
N LEU A 54 7.80 2.00 13.58
CA LEU A 54 8.67 0.86 13.33
C LEU A 54 7.90 -0.27 12.64
N CYS A 55 8.58 -1.00 11.76
CA CYS A 55 8.08 -2.25 11.24
C CYS A 55 7.91 -3.25 12.39
N GLN A 56 6.67 -3.71 12.59
CA GLN A 56 6.33 -4.59 13.71
C GLN A 56 6.83 -6.02 13.56
N ILE A 57 7.22 -6.42 12.36
CA ILE A 57 7.87 -7.71 12.10
C ILE A 57 9.38 -7.59 12.33
N CYS A 58 10.01 -6.49 11.87
CA CYS A 58 11.43 -6.23 12.12
C CYS A 58 11.75 -6.12 13.61
N ILE A 59 10.96 -5.37 14.39
CA ILE A 59 11.25 -5.17 15.82
C ILE A 59 11.23 -6.47 16.62
N ARG A 60 10.50 -7.48 16.11
CA ARG A 60 10.40 -8.84 16.65
C ARG A 60 11.44 -9.81 16.07
N ASN A 61 12.35 -9.35 15.20
CA ASN A 61 13.37 -10.16 14.51
C ASN A 61 12.81 -11.37 13.73
N LEU A 62 11.63 -11.23 13.12
CA LEU A 62 10.98 -12.30 12.37
C LEU A 62 11.21 -12.16 10.86
N TYR A 63 11.08 -13.28 10.13
CA TYR A 63 11.07 -13.34 8.65
C TYR A 63 12.15 -12.51 7.96
N ARG A 64 13.42 -12.92 8.09
CA ARG A 64 14.57 -12.27 7.42
C ARG A 64 14.71 -10.78 7.75
N THR A 65 14.79 -10.48 9.03
CA THR A 65 15.03 -9.11 9.50
C THR A 65 16.52 -8.77 9.41
N ASP A 66 16.87 -7.84 8.51
CA ASP A 66 18.24 -7.29 8.43
C ASP A 66 18.48 -6.17 9.45
N ARG A 67 17.43 -5.39 9.77
CA ARG A 67 17.46 -4.27 10.72
C ARG A 67 16.29 -4.36 11.68
N GLN A 68 16.54 -4.64 12.95
CA GLN A 68 15.48 -4.78 13.96
C GLN A 68 14.64 -3.49 14.09
N TYR A 69 15.30 -2.35 14.32
CA TYR A 69 14.66 -1.04 14.44
C TYR A 69 14.49 -0.39 13.07
N ASN A 70 13.65 -0.99 12.21
CA ASN A 70 13.44 -0.51 10.86
C ASN A 70 12.30 0.53 10.79
N TYR A 71 12.64 1.76 10.40
CA TYR A 71 11.72 2.89 10.20
C TYR A 71 11.64 3.33 8.72
N GLU A 72 12.26 2.59 7.81
CA GLU A 72 12.37 2.95 6.40
C GLU A 72 11.30 2.24 5.56
N ASN A 73 10.81 2.94 4.52
CA ASN A 73 9.84 2.41 3.55
C ASN A 73 8.61 1.74 4.22
N LEU A 74 8.02 2.42 5.20
CA LEU A 74 6.88 1.88 5.96
C LEU A 74 5.55 2.04 5.22
N SER A 75 4.71 1.01 5.34
CA SER A 75 3.31 1.00 4.96
C SER A 75 2.47 0.40 6.09
N VAL A 76 1.15 0.62 6.04
CA VAL A 76 0.20 -0.06 6.92
C VAL A 76 -0.47 -1.15 6.09
N HIS A 77 -0.27 -2.39 6.49
CA HIS A 77 -0.84 -3.59 5.90
C HIS A 77 -2.20 -3.91 6.53
N HIS A 78 -3.12 -4.41 5.71
CA HIS A 78 -4.42 -4.93 6.15
C HIS A 78 -4.32 -6.45 6.32
N ALA A 79 -4.56 -6.97 7.51
CA ALA A 79 -4.53 -8.42 7.73
C ALA A 79 -5.63 -9.15 6.95
N ILE A 80 -6.83 -8.58 6.92
CA ILE A 80 -7.92 -8.93 6.01
C ILE A 80 -7.96 -7.87 4.90
N PRO A 81 -7.72 -8.25 3.63
CA PRO A 81 -7.72 -7.32 2.51
C PRO A 81 -9.03 -6.53 2.38
N ILE A 82 -8.92 -5.28 1.93
CA ILE A 82 -10.07 -4.37 1.73
C ILE A 82 -11.10 -4.96 0.75
N GLU A 83 -10.61 -5.72 -0.22
CA GLU A 83 -11.40 -6.45 -1.21
C GLU A 83 -12.26 -7.56 -0.59
N ALA A 84 -11.77 -8.18 0.50
CA ALA A 84 -12.43 -9.30 1.18
C ALA A 84 -13.44 -8.83 2.22
N ASP A 85 -13.11 -7.78 2.98
CA ASP A 85 -14.01 -7.19 3.96
C ASP A 85 -13.80 -5.67 4.02
N TYR A 86 -14.68 -4.95 3.31
CA TYR A 86 -14.59 -3.50 3.26
C TYR A 86 -14.91 -2.84 4.59
N ASP A 87 -15.80 -3.42 5.40
CA ASP A 87 -16.26 -2.77 6.63
C ASP A 87 -15.13 -2.66 7.65
N ARG A 88 -14.19 -3.62 7.63
CA ARG A 88 -13.01 -3.67 8.49
C ARG A 88 -11.81 -2.84 8.05
N ARG A 89 -11.92 -2.08 6.95
CA ARG A 89 -10.80 -1.33 6.35
C ARG A 89 -10.15 -0.27 7.26
N LEU A 90 -10.82 0.12 8.34
CA LEU A 90 -10.38 1.13 9.32
C LEU A 90 -10.21 0.58 10.74
N ASP A 91 -10.39 -0.72 10.94
CA ASP A 91 -10.35 -1.34 12.27
C ASP A 91 -8.89 -1.45 12.75
N ASP A 92 -8.61 -1.03 13.98
CA ASP A 92 -7.24 -1.03 14.51
C ASP A 92 -6.70 -2.47 14.65
N ASP A 93 -7.59 -3.42 14.94
CA ASP A 93 -7.33 -4.85 15.03
C ASP A 93 -7.10 -5.55 13.67
N ASN A 94 -7.15 -4.79 12.57
CA ASN A 94 -6.93 -5.27 11.20
C ASN A 94 -5.72 -4.61 10.51
N LEU A 95 -5.00 -3.74 11.22
CA LEU A 95 -3.96 -2.87 10.62
C LEU A 95 -2.61 -3.03 11.31
N LEU A 96 -1.53 -3.17 10.53
CA LEU A 96 -0.17 -3.31 11.05
C LEU A 96 0.85 -2.48 10.28
N THR A 97 1.72 -1.75 10.97
CA THR A 97 2.85 -1.05 10.34
C THR A 97 3.98 -2.04 10.00
N VAL A 98 4.37 -2.09 8.74
CA VAL A 98 5.41 -2.98 8.20
C VAL A 98 6.32 -2.25 7.21
N CYS A 99 7.54 -2.72 6.99
CA CYS A 99 8.41 -2.22 5.91
C CYS A 99 8.00 -2.83 4.56
N GLY A 100 8.45 -2.26 3.44
CA GLY A 100 8.10 -2.73 2.11
C GLY A 100 8.40 -4.22 1.85
N MET A 101 9.52 -4.75 2.34
CA MET A 101 9.86 -6.18 2.20
C MET A 101 8.84 -7.05 2.93
N HIS A 102 8.57 -6.75 4.21
CA HIS A 102 7.61 -7.53 5.00
C HIS A 102 6.17 -7.34 4.53
N HIS A 103 5.85 -6.19 3.94
CA HIS A 103 4.57 -5.97 3.27
C HIS A 103 4.40 -6.94 2.09
N GLU A 104 5.40 -7.08 1.22
CA GLU A 104 5.35 -8.03 0.10
C GLU A 104 5.27 -9.49 0.58
N MET A 105 6.01 -9.83 1.65
CA MET A 105 5.94 -11.17 2.24
C MET A 105 4.56 -11.48 2.84
N ALA A 106 3.89 -10.49 3.43
CA ALA A 106 2.52 -10.66 3.94
C ALA A 106 1.51 -10.79 2.78
N GLU A 107 1.58 -9.94 1.76
CA GLU A 107 0.71 -9.99 0.57
C GLU A 107 0.84 -11.31 -0.20
N SER A 108 2.05 -11.88 -0.27
CA SER A 108 2.31 -13.16 -0.93
C SER A 108 2.02 -14.38 -0.04
N GLY A 109 1.61 -14.19 1.21
CA GLY A 109 1.35 -15.27 2.16
C GLY A 109 2.60 -15.97 2.71
N GLN A 110 3.80 -15.45 2.45
CA GLN A 110 5.03 -15.96 3.07
C GLN A 110 5.04 -15.73 4.59
N ILE A 111 4.39 -14.65 5.04
CA ILE A 111 4.03 -14.44 6.44
C ILE A 111 2.55 -14.80 6.57
N PRO A 112 2.20 -15.89 7.27
CA PRO A 112 0.82 -16.32 7.41
C PRO A 112 -0.04 -15.28 8.11
N TYR A 113 -1.34 -15.25 7.76
CA TYR A 113 -2.33 -14.36 8.35
C TYR A 113 -2.33 -14.44 9.89
N GLU A 114 -2.24 -15.64 10.45
CA GLU A 114 -2.29 -15.90 11.88
C GLU A 114 -1.14 -15.20 12.62
N ILE A 115 0.02 -15.10 11.98
CA ILE A 115 1.18 -14.41 12.54
C ILE A 115 0.96 -12.90 12.50
N ILE A 116 0.47 -12.36 11.38
CA ILE A 116 0.12 -10.93 11.27
C ILE A 116 -0.93 -10.57 12.31
N LYS A 117 -2.01 -11.36 12.40
CA LYS A 117 -3.11 -11.11 13.35
C LYS A 117 -2.64 -11.16 14.79
N ARG A 118 -1.84 -12.17 15.17
CA ARG A 118 -1.24 -12.23 16.51
C ARG A 118 -0.43 -10.98 16.85
N ILE A 119 0.39 -10.50 15.91
CA ILE A 119 1.18 -9.28 16.12
C ILE A 119 0.28 -8.06 16.29
N ILE A 120 -0.81 -7.95 15.52
CA ILE A 120 -1.78 -6.86 15.69
C ILE A 120 -2.43 -6.92 17.08
N ASP A 121 -2.88 -8.09 17.49
CA ASP A 121 -3.54 -8.27 18.79
C ASP A 121 -2.59 -7.89 19.94
N GLU A 122 -1.32 -8.31 19.88
CA GLU A 122 -0.28 -7.85 20.81
C GLU A 122 -0.13 -6.32 20.82
N GLN A 123 -0.24 -5.64 19.67
CA GLN A 123 -0.12 -4.19 19.61
C GLN A 123 -1.33 -3.46 20.20
N GLU A 124 -2.52 -4.04 20.09
CA GLU A 124 -3.75 -3.51 20.67
C GLU A 124 -3.78 -3.69 22.20
N GLU A 125 -3.31 -4.82 22.71
CA GLU A 125 -3.24 -5.09 24.15
C GLU A 125 -2.25 -4.17 24.89
N ASN A 126 -1.20 -3.70 24.20
CA ASN A 126 -0.13 -2.89 24.77
C ASN A 126 -0.35 -1.37 24.66
N GLN A 127 -1.55 -0.92 24.30
CA GLN A 127 -1.93 0.50 24.27
C GLN A 127 -2.22 1.06 25.66
#